data_AF-A0A2D6YVD0-F1
#
_entry.id   AF-A0A2D6YVD0-F1
#
_cell.length_a   1.000
_cell.length_b   1.000
_cell.length_c   1.000
_cell.angle_alpha   90.00
_cell.angle_beta   90.00
_cell.angle_gamma   90.00
#
_symmetry.space_group_name_H-M   'P 1'
#
loop_
_entity.id
_entity.type
_entity.pdbx_description
1 polymer ?
#
loop_
_entity_poly.entity_id
_entity_poly.type
_entity_poly.pdbx_seq_one_letter_code
_entity_poly.pdbx_strand_id
1 'polypeptide(L)'
;MINTDGKAITLRGATDKSGDPASILDGADSHQVIECQNDEDASTRFENLVVQNGYADDDGGGMFMRDCTPTLVNCHFLYNRGGDVGGALKVNGEFGGPILTDCIFIGNEAKEGGAIYLASSNITMIDCRFEGNAATGVSYSDGGAFFLNNRCLAVLTGCTFSGNTADRDAGAIYLDGVSSNPESLAMIDCEISNNRAGENGGGIFADFYAILNMENCTVDGNAATAGDGGGIMNVRNSTATLVGCTLSDNTAGGRGGGVFTGEDDDSVTSVVDLVLCGNTPENIGGTQPTGSIQCNSTVVGCTDTDGDGTPDECDNCPNDPDKTEPGDCGCGVADTDSDGDGTLDCLDDCPNDPLKTEPGGCGCGVVDTNVNGDVDCDGDYDEDDIRLGMADFGITEGTPGDMDGDDDVDAADFALLRNQIGVETLGCVGSDINGDGEVNGADLAYILSFWGATCP
;
A
#
# COMPACT_ATOMS: atom_id res chain seq x y z
N MET A 1 -20.72 42.89 -3.88
CA MET A 1 -19.51 42.58 -4.65
C MET A 1 -18.30 43.31 -4.07
N ILE A 2 -17.29 42.55 -3.66
CA ILE A 2 -15.94 43.02 -3.35
C ILE A 2 -15.12 42.82 -4.63
N ASN A 3 -14.38 43.84 -5.05
CA ASN A 3 -13.50 43.76 -6.23
C ASN A 3 -12.08 44.20 -5.83
N THR A 4 -11.09 43.36 -6.13
CA THR A 4 -9.66 43.59 -5.82
C THR A 4 -8.97 44.53 -6.80
N ASP A 5 -9.49 44.67 -8.02
CA ASP A 5 -9.09 45.66 -9.03
C ASP A 5 -7.58 45.64 -9.31
N GLY A 6 -7.02 44.44 -9.52
CA GLY A 6 -5.61 44.19 -9.84
C GLY A 6 -4.64 44.41 -8.66
N LYS A 7 -5.15 44.51 -7.43
CA LYS A 7 -4.32 44.80 -6.25
C LYS A 7 -4.04 43.55 -5.44
N ALA A 8 -2.76 43.37 -5.13
CA ALA A 8 -2.27 42.48 -4.08
C ALA A 8 -2.83 42.87 -2.70
N ILE A 9 -3.98 42.31 -2.34
CA ILE A 9 -4.62 42.53 -1.04
C ILE A 9 -4.82 41.22 -0.29
N THR A 10 -4.86 41.31 1.04
CA THR A 10 -5.32 40.21 1.89
C THR A 10 -6.66 40.56 2.51
N LEU A 11 -7.70 39.80 2.16
CA LEU A 11 -8.98 39.83 2.85
C LEU A 11 -9.07 38.63 3.79
N ARG A 12 -8.97 38.89 5.09
CA ARG A 12 -8.96 37.86 6.14
C ARG A 12 -10.15 38.01 7.07
N GLY A 13 -10.95 36.96 7.20
CA GLY A 13 -12.00 36.83 8.20
C GLY A 13 -11.50 36.30 9.55
N ALA A 14 -12.36 36.44 10.55
CA ALA A 14 -12.21 35.77 11.84
C ALA A 14 -12.57 34.29 11.75
N THR A 15 -11.94 33.46 12.58
CA THR A 15 -12.32 32.06 12.80
C THR A 15 -13.05 31.89 14.11
N ASP A 16 -13.78 30.79 14.25
CA ASP A 16 -14.34 30.34 15.52
C ASP A 16 -13.28 29.58 16.36
N LYS A 17 -13.73 28.84 17.38
CA LYS A 17 -12.83 28.08 18.28
C LYS A 17 -12.29 26.79 17.65
N SER A 18 -12.98 26.26 16.65
CA SER A 18 -12.60 25.06 15.91
C SER A 18 -11.63 25.39 14.77
N GLY A 19 -11.54 26.66 14.39
CA GLY A 19 -10.74 27.11 13.25
C GLY A 19 -11.58 27.43 12.02
N ASP A 20 -12.89 27.21 12.07
CA ASP A 20 -13.81 27.44 10.96
C ASP A 20 -14.01 28.93 10.71
N PRO A 21 -14.18 29.37 9.44
CA PRO A 21 -14.44 30.76 9.12
C PRO A 21 -15.78 31.22 9.70
N ALA A 22 -15.75 32.37 10.39
CA ALA A 22 -16.92 32.99 11.02
C ALA A 22 -17.35 34.30 10.35
N SER A 23 -16.53 34.85 9.43
CA SER A 23 -16.84 36.08 8.71
C SER A 23 -17.58 35.78 7.43
N ILE A 24 -18.84 36.25 7.35
CA ILE A 24 -19.75 35.94 6.25
C ILE A 24 -19.82 37.10 5.26
N LEU A 25 -19.62 36.77 3.99
CA LEU A 25 -19.88 37.60 2.83
C LEU A 25 -21.09 37.00 2.10
N ASP A 26 -22.23 37.69 2.18
CA ASP A 26 -23.51 37.17 1.69
C ASP A 26 -23.96 37.93 0.43
N GLY A 27 -24.24 37.20 -0.65
CA GLY A 27 -24.75 37.72 -1.92
C GLY A 27 -26.26 37.99 -1.93
N ALA A 28 -26.97 37.57 -0.90
CA ALA A 28 -28.43 37.69 -0.71
C ALA A 28 -29.25 37.12 -1.88
N ASP A 29 -28.79 36.01 -2.45
CA ASP A 29 -29.38 35.30 -3.59
C ASP A 29 -29.47 36.12 -4.89
N SER A 30 -28.80 37.28 -4.96
CA SER A 30 -28.99 38.21 -6.08
C SER A 30 -27.72 38.92 -6.56
N HIS A 31 -26.58 38.70 -5.91
CA HIS A 31 -25.33 39.36 -6.28
C HIS A 31 -24.16 38.40 -6.27
N GLN A 32 -23.23 38.61 -7.20
CA GLN A 32 -21.90 38.06 -7.09
C GLN A 32 -21.18 38.65 -5.88
N VAL A 33 -20.53 37.79 -5.09
CA VAL A 33 -19.94 38.20 -3.81
C VAL A 33 -18.56 38.81 -4.01
N ILE A 34 -17.67 38.13 -4.75
CA ILE A 34 -16.28 38.54 -4.97
C ILE A 34 -15.94 38.53 -6.47
N GLU A 35 -15.15 39.50 -6.89
CA GLU A 35 -14.56 39.58 -8.22
C GLU A 35 -13.05 39.82 -8.10
N CYS A 36 -12.26 39.00 -8.77
CA CYS A 36 -10.81 39.11 -8.87
C CYS A 36 -10.43 39.17 -10.34
N GLN A 37 -9.87 40.28 -10.79
CA GLN A 37 -9.58 40.54 -12.20
C GLN A 37 -8.39 41.47 -12.37
N ASN A 38 -7.63 41.23 -13.45
CA ASN A 38 -6.53 42.06 -13.94
C ASN A 38 -5.19 41.80 -13.21
N ASP A 39 -4.61 40.62 -13.45
CA ASP A 39 -3.23 40.28 -13.07
C ASP A 39 -2.98 40.22 -11.56
N GLU A 40 -4.00 40.02 -10.71
CA GLU A 40 -3.75 39.68 -9.31
C GLU A 40 -2.92 38.39 -9.23
N ASP A 41 -1.82 38.45 -8.49
CA ASP A 41 -0.95 37.30 -8.27
C ASP A 41 -1.28 36.56 -6.95
N ALA A 42 -0.50 35.52 -6.64
CA ALA A 42 -0.63 34.73 -5.42
C ALA A 42 -0.48 35.54 -4.11
N SER A 43 -0.02 36.80 -4.15
CA SER A 43 -0.03 37.69 -3.00
C SER A 43 -1.41 38.28 -2.69
N THR A 44 -2.36 38.18 -3.62
CA THR A 44 -3.77 38.41 -3.35
C THR A 44 -4.34 37.20 -2.62
N ARG A 45 -4.79 37.40 -1.39
CA ARG A 45 -5.20 36.32 -0.48
C ARG A 45 -6.59 36.51 0.07
N PHE A 46 -7.38 35.44 0.02
CA PHE A 46 -8.67 35.35 0.69
C PHE A 46 -8.57 34.26 1.76
N GLU A 47 -8.85 34.61 3.01
CA GLU A 47 -8.57 33.74 4.15
C GLU A 47 -9.71 33.74 5.16
N ASN A 48 -10.14 32.55 5.62
CA ASN A 48 -11.13 32.41 6.70
C ASN A 48 -12.46 33.13 6.39
N LEU A 49 -12.97 32.97 5.18
CA LEU A 49 -14.21 33.61 4.72
C LEU A 49 -15.29 32.58 4.45
N VAL A 50 -16.53 32.91 4.85
CA VAL A 50 -17.72 32.25 4.32
C VAL A 50 -18.26 33.13 3.19
N VAL A 51 -18.36 32.59 1.99
CA VAL A 51 -18.95 33.21 0.80
C VAL A 51 -20.24 32.46 0.49
N GLN A 52 -21.39 33.12 0.65
CA GLN A 52 -22.66 32.41 0.56
C GLN A 52 -23.76 33.16 -0.17
N ASN A 53 -24.75 32.39 -0.64
CA ASN A 53 -25.94 32.89 -1.33
C ASN A 53 -25.59 33.88 -2.45
N GLY A 54 -24.46 33.66 -3.11
CA GLY A 54 -24.04 34.41 -4.28
C GLY A 54 -24.93 34.09 -5.48
N TYR A 55 -25.14 35.06 -6.36
CA TYR A 55 -25.83 34.84 -7.64
C TYR A 55 -25.23 35.67 -8.77
N ALA A 56 -24.95 35.03 -9.90
CA ALA A 56 -24.59 35.69 -11.15
C ALA A 56 -25.21 34.93 -12.32
N ASP A 57 -25.69 35.63 -13.35
CA ASP A 57 -26.32 34.99 -14.52
C ASP A 57 -25.28 34.22 -15.35
N ASP A 58 -24.17 34.86 -15.71
CA ASP A 58 -23.18 34.30 -16.65
C ASP A 58 -21.82 33.99 -15.99
N ASP A 59 -21.68 34.26 -14.69
CA ASP A 59 -20.40 34.16 -13.96
C ASP A 59 -20.53 33.36 -12.66
N GLY A 60 -19.42 33.22 -11.94
CA GLY A 60 -19.40 32.52 -10.66
C GLY A 60 -20.25 33.24 -9.62
N GLY A 61 -21.21 32.54 -9.02
CA GLY A 61 -22.14 33.15 -8.05
C GLY A 61 -21.42 33.65 -6.80
N GLY A 62 -20.54 32.83 -6.25
CA GLY A 62 -19.71 33.21 -5.10
C GLY A 62 -18.58 34.16 -5.51
N MET A 63 -17.71 33.70 -6.40
CA MET A 63 -16.55 34.45 -6.84
C MET A 63 -16.24 34.24 -8.32
N PHE A 64 -15.93 35.33 -9.01
CA PHE A 64 -15.43 35.30 -10.37
C PHE A 64 -13.95 35.68 -10.41
N MET A 65 -13.17 34.85 -11.11
CA MET A 65 -11.75 35.03 -11.34
C MET A 65 -11.48 35.13 -12.84
N ARG A 66 -10.87 36.23 -13.28
CA ARG A 66 -10.35 36.37 -14.64
C ARG A 66 -8.91 36.82 -14.65
N ASP A 67 -8.04 36.07 -15.32
CA ASP A 67 -6.63 36.42 -15.54
C ASP A 67 -5.92 36.77 -14.22
N CYS A 68 -6.09 35.93 -13.21
CA CYS A 68 -5.53 36.11 -11.88
C CYS A 68 -5.17 34.76 -11.22
N THR A 69 -4.30 34.81 -10.21
CA THR A 69 -3.76 33.64 -9.49
C THR A 69 -3.86 33.78 -7.95
N PRO A 70 -4.99 34.22 -7.38
CA PRO A 70 -5.08 34.45 -5.95
C PRO A 70 -4.92 33.15 -5.14
N THR A 71 -4.53 33.28 -3.88
CA THR A 71 -4.51 32.17 -2.92
C THR A 71 -5.73 32.22 -2.01
N LEU A 72 -6.50 31.13 -1.94
CA LEU A 72 -7.65 30.96 -1.07
C LEU A 72 -7.30 29.94 0.01
N VAL A 73 -7.48 30.30 1.28
CA VAL A 73 -7.19 29.41 2.42
C VAL A 73 -8.36 29.40 3.39
N ASN A 74 -8.87 28.22 3.74
CA ASN A 74 -9.96 28.06 4.71
C ASN A 74 -11.18 28.92 4.34
N CYS A 75 -11.56 28.87 3.06
CA CYS A 75 -12.71 29.60 2.52
C CYS A 75 -13.86 28.64 2.24
N HIS A 76 -15.05 28.97 2.75
CA HIS A 76 -16.26 28.15 2.61
C HIS A 76 -17.23 28.82 1.63
N PHE A 77 -17.48 28.18 0.49
CA PHE A 77 -18.44 28.60 -0.51
C PHE A 77 -19.74 27.80 -0.35
N LEU A 78 -20.78 28.44 0.18
CA LEU A 78 -22.01 27.79 0.59
C LEU A 78 -23.22 28.30 -0.20
N TYR A 79 -23.96 27.40 -0.85
CA TYR A 79 -25.25 27.72 -1.48
C TYR A 79 -25.19 28.87 -2.49
N ASN A 80 -24.07 29.01 -3.21
CA ASN A 80 -23.95 29.99 -4.27
C ASN A 80 -24.50 29.43 -5.58
N ARG A 81 -25.06 30.31 -6.41
CA ARG A 81 -25.72 29.95 -7.66
C ARG A 81 -25.12 30.68 -8.87
N GLY A 82 -24.75 29.92 -9.89
CA GLY A 82 -24.39 30.42 -11.21
C GLY A 82 -25.55 30.15 -12.15
N GLY A 83 -25.97 31.12 -12.96
CA GLY A 83 -27.06 30.94 -13.90
C GLY A 83 -26.70 29.92 -14.98
N ASP A 84 -25.47 30.00 -15.50
CA ASP A 84 -24.93 29.04 -16.47
C ASP A 84 -23.73 28.25 -15.92
N VAL A 85 -22.78 28.89 -15.23
CA VAL A 85 -21.49 28.27 -14.89
C VAL A 85 -21.06 28.55 -13.46
N GLY A 86 -20.46 27.56 -12.80
CA GLY A 86 -19.71 27.75 -11.56
C GLY A 86 -20.52 28.33 -10.41
N GLY A 87 -21.27 27.53 -9.66
CA GLY A 87 -22.12 28.05 -8.59
C GLY A 87 -21.33 28.85 -7.55
N ALA A 88 -20.22 28.28 -7.09
CA ALA A 88 -19.27 28.95 -6.23
C ALA A 88 -18.26 29.79 -7.02
N LEU A 89 -17.48 29.15 -7.90
CA LEU A 89 -16.37 29.77 -8.59
C LEU A 89 -16.50 29.63 -10.10
N LYS A 90 -16.25 30.72 -10.80
CA LYS A 90 -15.86 30.67 -12.20
C LYS A 90 -14.43 31.17 -12.32
N VAL A 91 -13.57 30.34 -12.90
CA VAL A 91 -12.16 30.64 -13.12
C VAL A 91 -11.91 30.67 -14.61
N ASN A 92 -11.43 31.81 -15.10
CA ASN A 92 -11.14 32.01 -16.50
C ASN A 92 -9.78 32.70 -16.66
N GLY A 93 -9.00 32.32 -17.69
CA GLY A 93 -7.87 33.13 -18.13
C GLY A 93 -6.51 32.44 -18.02
N GLU A 94 -5.58 32.90 -18.86
CA GLU A 94 -4.38 32.11 -19.26
C GLU A 94 -3.24 32.13 -18.23
N PHE A 95 -3.45 32.75 -17.06
CA PHE A 95 -2.43 32.94 -16.04
C PHE A 95 -2.61 31.94 -14.90
N GLY A 96 -1.90 30.81 -14.95
CA GLY A 96 -1.46 30.00 -13.77
C GLY A 96 -2.47 29.41 -12.79
N GLY A 97 -3.71 29.91 -12.71
CA GLY A 97 -4.75 29.44 -11.80
C GLY A 97 -4.65 29.95 -10.35
N PRO A 98 -5.76 29.93 -9.59
CA PRO A 98 -5.73 30.10 -8.14
C PRO A 98 -5.20 28.84 -7.44
N ILE A 99 -4.72 29.04 -6.20
CA ILE A 99 -4.36 27.95 -5.28
C ILE A 99 -5.39 27.95 -4.14
N LEU A 100 -6.04 26.82 -3.92
CA LEU A 100 -7.03 26.60 -2.89
C LEU A 100 -6.49 25.59 -1.87
N THR A 101 -6.55 25.94 -0.59
CA THR A 101 -6.15 25.06 0.51
C THR A 101 -7.23 25.07 1.58
N ASP A 102 -7.60 23.90 2.10
CA ASP A 102 -8.63 23.75 3.14
C ASP A 102 -9.96 24.44 2.77
N CYS A 103 -10.31 24.48 1.49
CA CYS A 103 -11.53 25.15 1.03
C CYS A 103 -12.71 24.19 0.96
N ILE A 104 -13.90 24.67 1.29
CA ILE A 104 -15.13 23.87 1.34
C ILE A 104 -16.17 24.45 0.38
N PHE A 105 -16.80 23.59 -0.40
CA PHE A 105 -17.83 23.90 -1.39
C PHE A 105 -19.06 23.06 -1.10
N ILE A 106 -20.12 23.67 -0.54
CA ILE A 106 -21.34 22.95 -0.15
C ILE A 106 -22.56 23.53 -0.84
N GLY A 107 -23.35 22.66 -1.46
CA GLY A 107 -24.70 23.01 -1.93
C GLY A 107 -24.72 24.09 -3.01
N ASN A 108 -23.61 24.28 -3.74
CA ASN A 108 -23.54 25.25 -4.83
C ASN A 108 -24.21 24.66 -6.08
N GLU A 109 -24.83 25.52 -6.87
CA GLU A 109 -25.61 25.10 -8.03
C GLU A 109 -25.28 25.94 -9.27
N ALA A 110 -25.11 25.28 -10.41
CA ALA A 110 -25.04 25.92 -11.72
C ALA A 110 -25.56 24.94 -12.79
N LYS A 111 -25.50 25.31 -14.08
CA LYS A 111 -25.74 24.33 -15.14
C LYS A 111 -24.48 23.52 -15.40
N GLU A 112 -23.32 24.18 -15.51
CA GLU A 112 -22.03 23.53 -15.67
C GLU A 112 -21.11 23.84 -14.47
N GLY A 113 -20.54 22.81 -13.85
CA GLY A 113 -19.68 22.98 -12.69
C GLY A 113 -20.43 23.49 -11.48
N GLY A 114 -21.24 22.64 -10.83
CA GLY A 114 -22.15 23.08 -9.77
C GLY A 114 -21.47 23.90 -8.67
N ALA A 115 -20.22 23.56 -8.32
CA ALA A 115 -19.36 24.43 -7.54
C ALA A 115 -18.40 25.25 -8.41
N ILE A 116 -17.56 24.60 -9.21
CA ILE A 116 -16.46 25.25 -9.92
C ILE A 116 -16.58 25.01 -11.41
N TYR A 117 -16.49 26.09 -12.17
CA TYR A 117 -16.25 26.05 -13.60
C TYR A 117 -14.87 26.63 -13.90
N LEU A 118 -14.00 25.82 -14.51
CA LEU A 118 -12.64 26.20 -14.89
C LEU A 118 -12.54 26.22 -16.41
N ALA A 119 -12.15 27.37 -16.97
CA ALA A 119 -11.94 27.53 -18.41
C ALA A 119 -10.65 28.26 -18.75
N SER A 120 -9.85 27.68 -19.65
CA SER A 120 -8.61 28.27 -20.15
C SER A 120 -7.67 28.74 -19.05
N SER A 121 -7.65 28.01 -17.93
CA SER A 121 -6.87 28.33 -16.74
C SER A 121 -6.46 27.06 -16.01
N ASN A 122 -5.62 27.22 -14.99
CA ASN A 122 -5.23 26.11 -14.13
C ASN A 122 -5.90 26.25 -12.76
N ILE A 123 -5.78 25.23 -11.93
CA ILE A 123 -6.12 25.33 -10.52
C ILE A 123 -5.32 24.30 -9.73
N THR A 124 -4.90 24.67 -8.52
CA THR A 124 -4.35 23.72 -7.55
C THR A 124 -5.26 23.67 -6.33
N MET A 125 -5.65 22.47 -5.91
CA MET A 125 -6.48 22.26 -4.74
C MET A 125 -5.82 21.27 -3.80
N ILE A 126 -5.72 21.64 -2.53
CA ILE A 126 -5.12 20.83 -1.48
C ILE A 126 -6.13 20.75 -0.34
N ASP A 127 -6.47 19.53 0.08
CA ASP A 127 -7.37 19.28 1.22
C ASP A 127 -8.72 20.01 1.09
N CYS A 128 -9.24 20.06 -0.14
CA CYS A 128 -10.51 20.74 -0.45
C CYS A 128 -11.68 19.75 -0.50
N ARG A 129 -12.87 20.21 -0.09
CA ARG A 129 -14.07 19.37 0.02
C ARG A 129 -15.24 19.92 -0.79
N PHE A 130 -15.88 19.06 -1.57
CA PHE A 130 -17.05 19.35 -2.40
C PHE A 130 -18.21 18.43 -1.98
N GLU A 131 -19.26 19.00 -1.39
CA GLU A 131 -20.38 18.22 -0.86
C GLU A 131 -21.73 18.75 -1.37
N GLY A 132 -22.53 17.87 -1.97
CA GLY A 132 -23.91 18.19 -2.33
C GLY A 132 -24.05 19.31 -3.36
N ASN A 133 -23.04 19.55 -4.20
CA ASN A 133 -23.12 20.52 -5.29
C ASN A 133 -23.90 19.92 -6.47
N ALA A 134 -24.58 20.78 -7.23
CA ALA A 134 -25.50 20.35 -8.27
C ALA A 134 -25.30 21.05 -9.62
N ALA A 135 -25.25 20.25 -10.68
CA ALA A 135 -25.40 20.71 -12.06
C ALA A 135 -26.83 20.38 -12.56
N THR A 136 -27.64 21.41 -12.85
CA THR A 136 -29.08 21.27 -13.14
C THR A 136 -29.46 21.52 -14.61
N GLY A 137 -28.48 21.41 -15.52
CA GLY A 137 -28.60 21.81 -16.91
C GLY A 137 -28.79 20.65 -17.90
N VAL A 138 -30.01 20.19 -18.14
CA VAL A 138 -30.31 19.07 -19.08
C VAL A 138 -29.85 19.25 -20.55
N SER A 139 -29.33 20.40 -20.95
CA SER A 139 -28.82 20.69 -22.31
C SER A 139 -27.32 20.94 -22.37
N TYR A 140 -26.61 20.76 -21.26
CA TYR A 140 -25.22 21.13 -21.10
C TYR A 140 -24.35 19.90 -20.78
N SER A 141 -23.04 20.10 -20.77
CA SER A 141 -22.06 19.10 -20.32
C SER A 141 -21.81 19.37 -18.84
N ASP A 142 -22.12 18.43 -17.95
CA ASP A 142 -22.30 18.76 -16.53
C ASP A 142 -21.23 18.09 -15.66
N GLY A 143 -20.70 18.79 -14.66
CA GLY A 143 -19.82 18.25 -13.62
C GLY A 143 -20.33 18.73 -12.28
N GLY A 144 -21.14 17.91 -11.60
CA GLY A 144 -22.00 18.32 -10.47
C GLY A 144 -21.28 19.11 -9.39
N ALA A 145 -19.98 18.88 -9.21
CA ALA A 145 -19.10 19.78 -8.46
C ALA A 145 -18.19 20.60 -9.39
N PHE A 146 -17.45 19.96 -10.30
CA PHE A 146 -16.33 20.57 -10.98
C PHE A 146 -16.36 20.29 -12.49
N PHE A 147 -16.29 21.35 -13.28
CA PHE A 147 -16.24 21.29 -14.73
C PHE A 147 -14.95 21.91 -15.25
N LEU A 148 -14.21 21.15 -16.06
CA LEU A 148 -12.97 21.59 -16.71
C LEU A 148 -13.21 21.72 -18.22
N ASN A 149 -12.82 22.86 -18.78
CA ASN A 149 -13.13 23.20 -20.16
C ASN A 149 -12.02 23.99 -20.84
N ASN A 150 -11.76 23.72 -22.12
CA ASN A 150 -10.90 24.56 -22.98
C ASN A 150 -9.53 24.89 -22.37
N ARG A 151 -8.54 23.99 -22.47
CA ARG A 151 -7.14 24.20 -22.01
C ARG A 151 -7.07 24.42 -20.49
N CYS A 152 -7.21 23.34 -19.73
CA CYS A 152 -7.05 23.40 -18.28
C CYS A 152 -6.07 22.36 -17.75
N LEU A 153 -5.33 22.73 -16.70
CA LEU A 153 -4.65 21.80 -15.81
C LEU A 153 -5.20 21.98 -14.39
N ALA A 154 -5.81 20.92 -13.86
CA ALA A 154 -6.19 20.86 -12.45
C ALA A 154 -5.33 19.84 -11.71
N VAL A 155 -4.74 20.25 -10.59
CA VAL A 155 -3.95 19.39 -9.71
C VAL A 155 -4.61 19.34 -8.34
N LEU A 156 -5.06 18.16 -7.93
CA LEU A 156 -5.81 17.93 -6.71
C LEU A 156 -5.03 16.96 -5.81
N THR A 157 -4.91 17.30 -4.54
CA THR A 157 -4.29 16.44 -3.52
C THR A 157 -5.16 16.41 -2.27
N GLY A 158 -5.46 15.24 -1.72
CA GLY A 158 -6.23 15.13 -0.47
C GLY A 158 -7.67 15.64 -0.59
N CYS A 159 -8.22 15.74 -1.81
CA CYS A 159 -9.52 16.36 -2.04
C CYS A 159 -10.66 15.33 -2.01
N THR A 160 -11.83 15.74 -1.52
CA THR A 160 -13.03 14.89 -1.45
C THR A 160 -14.19 15.47 -2.24
N PHE A 161 -14.83 14.65 -3.07
CA PHE A 161 -16.05 14.96 -3.81
C PHE A 161 -17.15 13.99 -3.38
N SER A 162 -18.10 14.47 -2.58
CA SER A 162 -19.14 13.62 -1.97
C SER A 162 -20.56 14.10 -2.27
N GLY A 163 -21.44 13.18 -2.66
CA GLY A 163 -22.88 13.47 -2.76
C GLY A 163 -23.24 14.54 -3.80
N ASN A 164 -22.37 14.82 -4.78
CA ASN A 164 -22.63 15.80 -5.82
C ASN A 164 -23.51 15.18 -6.91
N THR A 165 -24.31 16.01 -7.58
CA THR A 165 -25.30 15.53 -8.54
C THR A 165 -25.23 16.30 -9.85
N ALA A 166 -25.43 15.60 -10.96
CA ALA A 166 -25.63 16.20 -12.26
C ALA A 166 -26.87 15.61 -12.94
N ASP A 167 -27.66 16.46 -13.57
CA ASP A 167 -28.86 16.04 -14.29
C ASP A 167 -28.53 15.13 -15.47
N ARG A 168 -27.37 15.33 -16.11
CA ARG A 168 -26.94 14.56 -17.27
C ARG A 168 -25.70 13.73 -16.99
N ASP A 169 -24.50 14.28 -17.12
CA ASP A 169 -23.28 13.51 -16.99
C ASP A 169 -22.42 13.98 -15.81
N ALA A 170 -21.43 13.20 -15.39
CA ALA A 170 -20.44 13.52 -14.35
C ALA A 170 -21.02 14.06 -13.03
N GLY A 171 -21.44 13.15 -12.15
CA GLY A 171 -22.00 13.53 -10.85
C GLY A 171 -21.04 14.39 -10.02
N ALA A 172 -19.73 14.18 -10.13
CA ALA A 172 -18.72 15.05 -9.53
C ALA A 172 -17.94 15.88 -10.56
N ILE A 173 -17.13 15.24 -11.42
CA ILE A 173 -16.10 15.94 -12.20
C ILE A 173 -16.23 15.62 -13.70
N TYR A 174 -16.46 16.65 -14.51
CA TYR A 174 -16.46 16.53 -15.97
C TYR A 174 -15.21 17.16 -16.56
N LEU A 175 -14.53 16.42 -17.43
CA LEU A 175 -13.42 16.90 -18.24
C LEU A 175 -13.89 17.01 -19.69
N ASP A 176 -14.11 18.24 -20.17
CA ASP A 176 -14.50 18.51 -21.55
C ASP A 176 -13.26 18.82 -22.36
N GLY A 177 -12.70 17.76 -22.94
CA GLY A 177 -11.46 17.80 -23.68
C GLY A 177 -11.55 18.60 -25.00
N VAL A 178 -10.41 18.93 -25.64
CA VAL A 178 -10.35 19.35 -27.06
C VAL A 178 -9.12 18.79 -27.81
N SER A 179 -9.35 18.31 -29.04
CA SER A 179 -8.31 17.64 -29.86
C SER A 179 -7.04 18.44 -30.12
N SER A 180 -7.13 19.77 -30.17
CA SER A 180 -5.98 20.62 -30.41
C SER A 180 -5.11 20.84 -29.17
N ASN A 181 -5.63 20.56 -27.97
CA ASN A 181 -4.95 20.84 -26.72
C ASN A 181 -5.66 20.17 -25.52
N PRO A 182 -5.23 18.98 -25.09
CA PRO A 182 -5.97 18.18 -24.12
C PRO A 182 -5.96 18.78 -22.71
N GLU A 183 -7.11 18.65 -22.04
CA GLU A 183 -7.38 19.00 -20.66
C GLU A 183 -6.79 17.92 -19.76
N SER A 184 -6.16 18.33 -18.65
CA SER A 184 -5.55 17.39 -17.72
C SER A 184 -6.05 17.59 -16.31
N LEU A 185 -6.53 16.50 -15.71
CA LEU A 185 -6.79 16.38 -14.29
C LEU A 185 -5.78 15.40 -13.70
N ALA A 186 -5.03 15.87 -12.70
CA ALA A 186 -4.15 15.04 -11.89
C ALA A 186 -4.69 15.01 -10.45
N MET A 187 -4.91 13.81 -9.92
CA MET A 187 -5.46 13.58 -8.58
C MET A 187 -4.56 12.63 -7.81
N ILE A 188 -4.22 13.00 -6.58
CA ILE A 188 -3.41 12.18 -5.66
C ILE A 188 -4.13 12.11 -4.31
N ASP A 189 -4.28 10.92 -3.74
CA ASP A 189 -4.91 10.71 -2.44
C ASP A 189 -6.30 11.37 -2.34
N CYS A 190 -7.08 11.30 -3.42
CA CYS A 190 -8.40 11.93 -3.51
C CYS A 190 -9.53 10.91 -3.41
N GLU A 191 -10.67 11.35 -2.91
CA GLU A 191 -11.88 10.53 -2.77
C GLU A 191 -13.03 11.12 -3.60
N ILE A 192 -13.67 10.29 -4.42
CA ILE A 192 -14.87 10.61 -5.17
C ILE A 192 -15.94 9.62 -4.75
N SER A 193 -16.88 10.04 -3.90
CA SER A 193 -17.85 9.13 -3.30
C SER A 193 -19.31 9.56 -3.40
N ASN A 194 -20.21 8.61 -3.60
CA ASN A 194 -21.65 8.82 -3.57
C ASN A 194 -22.19 9.92 -4.52
N ASN A 195 -21.48 10.18 -5.62
CA ASN A 195 -21.92 11.16 -6.62
C ASN A 195 -22.86 10.53 -7.64
N ARG A 196 -23.74 11.33 -8.24
CA ARG A 196 -24.79 10.80 -9.12
C ARG A 196 -24.96 11.61 -10.40
N ALA A 197 -24.88 10.93 -11.53
CA ALA A 197 -25.27 11.43 -12.83
C ALA A 197 -26.61 10.80 -13.31
N GLY A 198 -27.36 11.54 -14.12
CA GLY A 198 -28.55 11.02 -14.78
C GLY A 198 -28.23 9.99 -15.87
N GLU A 199 -27.17 10.21 -16.62
CA GLU A 199 -26.73 9.46 -17.80
C GLU A 199 -25.36 8.82 -17.53
N ASN A 200 -24.23 9.48 -17.82
CA ASN A 200 -22.90 8.83 -17.81
C ASN A 200 -21.94 9.41 -16.75
N GLY A 201 -20.95 8.62 -16.33
CA GLY A 201 -19.91 9.08 -15.41
C GLY A 201 -20.49 9.42 -14.05
N GLY A 202 -20.91 8.46 -13.24
CA GLY A 202 -21.53 8.76 -11.94
C GLY A 202 -20.59 9.58 -11.03
N GLY A 203 -19.29 9.27 -11.04
CA GLY A 203 -18.25 10.07 -10.41
C GLY A 203 -17.60 11.03 -11.40
N ILE A 204 -16.83 10.48 -12.33
CA ILE A 204 -15.98 11.24 -13.26
C ILE A 204 -16.36 10.91 -14.71
N PHE A 205 -16.40 11.94 -15.55
CA PHE A 205 -16.47 11.77 -17.01
C PHE A 205 -15.27 12.44 -17.69
N ALA A 206 -14.37 11.62 -18.22
CA ALA A 206 -13.30 12.02 -19.11
C ALA A 206 -13.76 11.95 -20.57
N ASP A 207 -13.85 13.10 -21.20
CA ASP A 207 -14.46 13.23 -22.51
C ASP A 207 -13.59 13.99 -23.53
N PHE A 208 -13.70 13.58 -24.80
CA PHE A 208 -13.17 14.27 -25.98
C PHE A 208 -11.68 14.67 -25.89
N TYR A 209 -10.76 13.70 -25.84
CA TYR A 209 -9.31 13.92 -25.67
C TYR A 209 -8.89 14.37 -24.26
N ALA A 210 -9.73 14.16 -23.25
CA ALA A 210 -9.37 14.44 -21.86
C ALA A 210 -8.26 13.50 -21.36
N ILE A 211 -7.44 14.00 -20.43
CA ILE A 211 -6.39 13.25 -19.74
C ILE A 211 -6.71 13.20 -18.25
N LEU A 212 -7.08 12.02 -17.76
CA LEU A 212 -7.33 11.74 -16.35
C LEU A 212 -6.15 10.94 -15.77
N ASN A 213 -5.47 11.49 -14.77
CA ASN A 213 -4.41 10.82 -14.04
C ASN A 213 -4.78 10.73 -12.56
N MET A 214 -4.82 9.52 -12.02
CA MET A 214 -5.20 9.26 -10.63
C MET A 214 -4.15 8.36 -9.98
N GLU A 215 -3.70 8.75 -8.78
CA GLU A 215 -2.75 7.99 -7.96
C GLU A 215 -3.30 7.87 -6.54
N ASN A 216 -3.40 6.63 -6.03
CA ASN A 216 -3.89 6.34 -4.68
C ASN A 216 -5.27 6.97 -4.39
N CYS A 217 -6.14 7.01 -5.41
CA CYS A 217 -7.46 7.60 -5.30
C CYS A 217 -8.54 6.53 -5.09
N THR A 218 -9.61 6.91 -4.40
CA THR A 218 -10.79 6.07 -4.18
C THR A 218 -11.99 6.64 -4.94
N VAL A 219 -12.68 5.78 -5.69
CA VAL A 219 -13.94 6.07 -6.39
C VAL A 219 -14.99 5.10 -5.87
N ASP A 220 -15.86 5.57 -4.98
CA ASP A 220 -16.75 4.70 -4.19
C ASP A 220 -18.25 5.07 -4.33
N GLY A 221 -19.10 4.07 -4.55
CA GLY A 221 -20.56 4.27 -4.44
C GLY A 221 -21.15 5.31 -5.42
N ASN A 222 -20.46 5.64 -6.52
CA ASN A 222 -20.96 6.61 -7.49
C ASN A 222 -21.94 5.96 -8.47
N ALA A 223 -22.89 6.75 -8.98
CA ALA A 223 -24.02 6.23 -9.74
C ALA A 223 -24.28 6.97 -11.07
N ALA A 224 -24.19 6.26 -12.19
CA ALA A 224 -24.70 6.64 -13.50
C ALA A 224 -26.10 6.03 -13.68
N THR A 225 -27.17 6.82 -13.59
CA THR A 225 -28.53 6.28 -13.43
C THR A 225 -29.02 5.52 -14.66
N ALA A 226 -28.78 6.05 -15.86
CA ALA A 226 -29.29 5.49 -17.12
C ALA A 226 -28.20 5.11 -18.13
N GLY A 227 -26.98 5.63 -17.98
CA GLY A 227 -25.87 5.43 -18.91
C GLY A 227 -24.75 4.58 -18.34
N ASP A 228 -23.54 4.79 -18.89
CA ASP A 228 -22.35 3.98 -18.65
C ASP A 228 -21.37 4.69 -17.69
N GLY A 229 -20.44 3.92 -17.10
CA GLY A 229 -19.35 4.46 -16.28
C GLY A 229 -19.86 4.95 -14.92
N GLY A 230 -20.25 4.04 -14.02
CA GLY A 230 -20.77 4.41 -12.70
C GLY A 230 -19.74 5.19 -11.86
N GLY A 231 -18.50 4.73 -11.82
CA GLY A 231 -17.37 5.43 -11.22
C GLY A 231 -16.75 6.38 -12.22
N ILE A 232 -16.17 5.82 -13.29
CA ILE A 232 -15.42 6.55 -14.31
C ILE A 232 -15.96 6.21 -15.70
N MET A 233 -16.23 7.23 -16.50
CA MET A 233 -16.49 7.13 -17.94
C MET A 233 -15.31 7.74 -18.70
N ASN A 234 -14.66 6.99 -19.60
CA ASN A 234 -13.52 7.44 -20.41
C ASN A 234 -13.76 7.16 -21.90
N VAL A 235 -14.04 8.19 -22.70
CA VAL A 235 -14.45 8.02 -24.10
C VAL A 235 -13.96 9.16 -25.01
N ARG A 236 -14.19 9.02 -26.31
CA ARG A 236 -13.92 10.00 -27.37
C ARG A 236 -12.45 10.38 -27.45
N ASN A 237 -11.59 9.37 -27.57
CA ASN A 237 -10.12 9.48 -27.66
C ASN A 237 -9.46 10.01 -26.38
N SER A 238 -10.08 9.77 -25.22
CA SER A 238 -9.57 10.21 -23.93
C SER A 238 -8.66 9.15 -23.30
N THR A 239 -7.77 9.59 -22.41
CA THR A 239 -6.84 8.71 -21.71
C THR A 239 -7.06 8.78 -20.21
N ALA A 240 -7.20 7.63 -19.57
CA ALA A 240 -7.22 7.49 -18.12
C ALA A 240 -6.01 6.66 -17.66
N THR A 241 -5.29 7.12 -16.64
CA THR A 241 -4.22 6.37 -15.97
C THR A 241 -4.52 6.29 -14.49
N LEU A 242 -4.67 5.06 -13.97
CA LEU A 242 -5.06 4.78 -12.59
C LEU A 242 -3.96 3.95 -11.92
N VAL A 243 -3.31 4.49 -10.90
CA VAL A 243 -2.21 3.83 -10.18
C VAL A 243 -2.59 3.69 -8.70
N GLY A 244 -2.57 2.47 -8.16
CA GLY A 244 -2.93 2.19 -6.75
C GLY A 244 -4.36 2.65 -6.41
N CYS A 245 -5.25 2.73 -7.40
CA CYS A 245 -6.59 3.25 -7.19
C CYS A 245 -7.56 2.13 -6.76
N THR A 246 -8.60 2.51 -6.02
CA THR A 246 -9.70 1.62 -5.65
C THR A 246 -11.02 2.13 -6.23
N LEU A 247 -11.70 1.30 -7.01
CA LEU A 247 -13.03 1.56 -7.56
C LEU A 247 -14.02 0.56 -6.95
N SER A 248 -14.86 1.02 -6.03
CA SER A 248 -15.78 0.18 -5.25
C SER A 248 -17.24 0.60 -5.37
N ASP A 249 -18.15 -0.37 -5.40
CA ASP A 249 -19.59 -0.18 -5.23
C ASP A 249 -20.25 0.84 -6.17
N ASN A 250 -19.60 1.16 -7.29
CA ASN A 250 -20.12 2.08 -8.27
C ASN A 250 -21.16 1.40 -9.14
N THR A 251 -22.21 2.13 -9.53
CA THR A 251 -23.37 1.59 -10.23
C THR A 251 -23.62 2.33 -11.54
N ALA A 252 -23.82 1.60 -12.63
CA ALA A 252 -24.26 2.11 -13.92
C ALA A 252 -25.60 1.48 -14.31
N GLY A 253 -26.46 2.25 -14.98
CA GLY A 253 -27.68 1.72 -15.60
C GLY A 253 -27.40 0.92 -16.87
N GLY A 254 -26.29 1.25 -17.55
CA GLY A 254 -25.78 0.59 -18.74
C GLY A 254 -24.65 -0.38 -18.44
N ARG A 255 -23.40 0.03 -18.69
CA ARG A 255 -22.17 -0.77 -18.60
C ARG A 255 -21.10 -0.08 -17.77
N GLY A 256 -20.15 -0.87 -17.27
CA GLY A 256 -18.97 -0.38 -16.56
C GLY A 256 -19.35 0.36 -15.29
N GLY A 257 -19.87 -0.37 -14.30
CA GLY A 257 -20.13 0.15 -12.97
C GLY A 257 -18.90 0.85 -12.39
N GLY A 258 -17.74 0.19 -12.41
CA GLY A 258 -16.49 0.79 -11.94
C GLY A 258 -15.92 1.76 -12.97
N VAL A 259 -15.53 1.22 -14.13
CA VAL A 259 -14.99 1.99 -15.24
C VAL A 259 -15.59 1.56 -16.57
N PHE A 260 -15.90 2.53 -17.43
CA PHE A 260 -16.23 2.32 -18.83
C PHE A 260 -15.18 2.96 -19.74
N THR A 261 -14.65 2.21 -20.71
CA THR A 261 -13.73 2.74 -21.74
C THR A 261 -14.32 2.59 -23.14
N GLY A 262 -14.24 3.65 -23.96
CA GLY A 262 -14.73 3.67 -25.35
C GLY A 262 -14.27 2.48 -26.20
N GLU A 263 -15.17 1.97 -27.06
CA GLU A 263 -14.93 0.80 -27.94
C GLU A 263 -14.70 1.19 -29.41
N ASP A 264 -15.28 2.31 -29.84
CA ASP A 264 -15.29 2.78 -31.24
C ASP A 264 -14.42 4.04 -31.44
N ASP A 265 -13.46 4.25 -30.54
CA ASP A 265 -12.54 5.39 -30.54
C ASP A 265 -11.17 4.99 -29.98
N ASP A 266 -10.21 5.91 -29.99
CA ASP A 266 -8.83 5.67 -29.51
C ASP A 266 -8.71 5.86 -27.98
N SER A 267 -9.80 5.71 -27.21
CA SER A 267 -9.74 5.88 -25.76
C SER A 267 -8.97 4.73 -25.10
N VAL A 268 -8.16 5.08 -24.10
CA VAL A 268 -7.31 4.12 -23.40
C VAL A 268 -7.42 4.32 -21.89
N THR A 269 -7.60 3.22 -21.17
CA THR A 269 -7.44 3.17 -19.72
C THR A 269 -6.22 2.31 -19.40
N SER A 270 -5.23 2.89 -18.71
CA SER A 270 -4.05 2.18 -18.22
C SER A 270 -4.09 2.08 -16.70
N VAL A 271 -3.72 0.93 -16.17
CA VAL A 271 -3.87 0.60 -14.75
C VAL A 271 -2.59 -0.01 -14.20
N VAL A 272 -2.25 0.36 -12.97
CA VAL A 272 -1.22 -0.30 -12.17
C VAL A 272 -1.80 -0.48 -10.78
N ASP A 273 -1.88 -1.73 -10.34
CA ASP A 273 -2.34 -2.11 -9.00
C ASP A 273 -3.75 -1.55 -8.71
N LEU A 274 -4.63 -1.67 -9.71
CA LEU A 274 -6.04 -1.27 -9.59
C LEU A 274 -6.81 -2.32 -8.78
N VAL A 275 -7.63 -1.85 -7.84
CA VAL A 275 -8.61 -2.64 -7.09
C VAL A 275 -10.02 -2.31 -7.57
N LEU A 276 -10.80 -3.35 -7.88
CA LEU A 276 -12.19 -3.27 -8.30
C LEU A 276 -13.04 -4.21 -7.45
N CYS A 277 -14.02 -3.68 -6.69
CA CYS A 277 -14.95 -4.48 -5.90
C CYS A 277 -16.40 -4.01 -6.08
N GLY A 278 -17.35 -4.93 -6.20
CA GLY A 278 -18.77 -4.62 -5.97
C GLY A 278 -19.45 -3.73 -7.00
N ASN A 279 -18.78 -3.36 -8.08
CA ASN A 279 -19.37 -2.43 -9.03
C ASN A 279 -20.39 -3.14 -9.93
N THR A 280 -21.51 -2.46 -10.21
CA THR A 280 -22.64 -3.01 -10.97
C THR A 280 -22.93 -2.17 -12.22
N PRO A 281 -23.31 -2.78 -13.36
CA PRO A 281 -23.58 -4.21 -13.53
C PRO A 281 -22.31 -5.07 -13.65
N GLU A 282 -21.17 -4.46 -13.96
CA GLU A 282 -19.85 -5.07 -13.97
C GLU A 282 -18.76 -4.07 -13.60
N ASN A 283 -17.61 -4.55 -13.14
CA ASN A 283 -16.45 -3.70 -12.81
C ASN A 283 -15.93 -2.90 -14.00
N ILE A 284 -15.88 -3.52 -15.18
CA ILE A 284 -15.27 -2.94 -16.38
C ILE A 284 -16.22 -3.13 -17.56
N GLY A 285 -16.64 -2.01 -18.13
CA GLY A 285 -17.41 -1.94 -19.37
C GLY A 285 -16.56 -1.42 -20.53
N GLY A 286 -16.89 -1.87 -21.74
CA GLY A 286 -16.19 -1.45 -22.95
C GLY A 286 -14.81 -2.09 -23.11
N THR A 287 -13.85 -1.32 -23.64
CA THR A 287 -12.47 -1.79 -23.85
C THR A 287 -11.79 -2.08 -22.51
N GLN A 288 -11.13 -3.24 -22.40
CA GLN A 288 -10.43 -3.62 -21.18
C GLN A 288 -9.23 -2.70 -20.92
N PRO A 289 -9.00 -2.28 -19.66
CA PRO A 289 -7.79 -1.59 -19.27
C PRO A 289 -6.53 -2.38 -19.59
N THR A 290 -5.44 -1.66 -19.81
CA THR A 290 -4.10 -2.25 -20.01
C THR A 290 -3.26 -2.10 -18.75
N GLY A 291 -2.56 -3.15 -18.34
CA GLY A 291 -1.67 -3.13 -17.16
C GLY A 291 -2.08 -4.13 -16.08
N SER A 292 -1.75 -3.86 -14.81
CA SER A 292 -2.04 -4.76 -13.68
C SER A 292 -3.34 -4.37 -12.96
N ILE A 293 -4.18 -5.37 -12.72
CA ILE A 293 -5.33 -5.30 -11.82
C ILE A 293 -5.01 -6.22 -10.65
N GLN A 294 -4.90 -5.66 -9.45
CA GLN A 294 -4.59 -6.41 -8.23
C GLN A 294 -5.80 -7.23 -7.79
N CYS A 295 -6.99 -6.63 -7.83
CA CYS A 295 -8.23 -7.29 -7.43
C CYS A 295 -9.37 -6.92 -8.38
N ASN A 296 -10.18 -7.92 -8.77
CA ASN A 296 -11.35 -7.75 -9.63
C ASN A 296 -12.51 -8.61 -9.10
N SER A 297 -13.05 -8.17 -7.96
CA SER A 297 -14.12 -8.83 -7.20
C SER A 297 -15.48 -8.24 -7.56
N THR A 298 -16.51 -9.07 -7.63
CA THR A 298 -17.91 -8.60 -7.75
C THR A 298 -18.60 -8.50 -6.39
N VAL A 299 -17.90 -8.83 -5.30
CA VAL A 299 -18.41 -8.72 -3.94
C VAL A 299 -18.43 -7.24 -3.54
N VAL A 300 -19.51 -6.84 -2.87
CA VAL A 300 -19.76 -5.47 -2.46
C VAL A 300 -18.82 -5.07 -1.32
N GLY A 301 -18.22 -3.90 -1.46
CA GLY A 301 -17.15 -3.40 -0.58
C GLY A 301 -15.78 -3.97 -0.93
N CYS A 302 -14.73 -3.20 -0.66
CA CYS A 302 -13.34 -3.68 -0.68
C CYS A 302 -12.82 -3.77 0.75
N THR A 303 -13.33 -4.73 1.54
CA THR A 303 -12.83 -4.90 2.92
C THR A 303 -11.42 -5.45 2.87
N ASP A 304 -10.51 -4.84 3.61
CA ASP A 304 -9.11 -5.25 3.79
C ASP A 304 -8.88 -5.30 5.31
N THR A 305 -8.84 -6.52 5.86
CA THR A 305 -8.90 -6.78 7.30
C THR A 305 -7.57 -6.51 8.00
N ASP A 306 -6.43 -6.75 7.34
CA ASP A 306 -5.10 -6.55 7.92
C ASP A 306 -4.38 -5.30 7.40
N GLY A 307 -4.89 -4.66 6.34
CA GLY A 307 -4.41 -3.38 5.84
C GLY A 307 -3.17 -3.48 4.96
N ASP A 308 -2.94 -4.62 4.32
CA ASP A 308 -1.80 -4.81 3.41
C ASP A 308 -2.02 -4.20 2.01
N GLY A 309 -3.24 -3.70 1.76
CA GLY A 309 -3.65 -3.10 0.49
C GLY A 309 -4.35 -4.07 -0.46
N THR A 310 -4.52 -5.33 -0.10
CA THR A 310 -5.25 -6.35 -0.87
C THR A 310 -6.59 -6.64 -0.18
N PRO A 311 -7.73 -6.45 -0.87
CA PRO A 311 -9.02 -6.79 -0.27
C PRO A 311 -9.11 -8.29 0.09
N ASP A 312 -9.80 -8.61 1.19
CA ASP A 312 -9.97 -9.96 1.76
C ASP A 312 -10.44 -11.02 0.73
N GLU A 313 -11.18 -10.59 -0.29
CA GLU A 313 -11.72 -11.47 -1.34
C GLU A 313 -10.70 -11.85 -2.41
N CYS A 314 -9.62 -11.08 -2.47
CA CYS A 314 -8.47 -11.23 -3.34
C CYS A 314 -7.20 -11.60 -2.57
N ASP A 315 -7.33 -11.83 -1.25
CA ASP A 315 -6.24 -12.16 -0.35
C ASP A 315 -6.39 -13.60 0.16
N ASN A 316 -5.35 -14.42 -0.03
CA ASN A 316 -5.32 -15.80 0.47
C ASN A 316 -4.84 -15.90 1.93
N CYS A 317 -4.41 -14.77 2.50
CA CYS A 317 -4.00 -14.58 3.88
C CYS A 317 -4.61 -13.31 4.51
N PRO A 318 -5.95 -13.18 4.56
CA PRO A 318 -6.69 -11.94 4.91
C PRO A 318 -6.57 -11.46 6.37
N ASN A 319 -5.62 -11.98 7.14
CA ASN A 319 -5.32 -11.52 8.49
C ASN A 319 -3.80 -11.43 8.73
N ASP A 320 -2.98 -11.53 7.69
CA ASP A 320 -1.52 -11.46 7.71
C ASP A 320 -1.04 -10.24 6.90
N PRO A 321 -0.74 -9.10 7.56
CA PRO A 321 -0.39 -7.87 6.86
C PRO A 321 0.94 -7.92 6.09
N ASP A 322 1.73 -8.98 6.29
CA ASP A 322 3.02 -9.18 5.61
C ASP A 322 2.91 -10.14 4.40
N LYS A 323 1.74 -10.75 4.16
CA LYS A 323 1.53 -11.73 3.09
C LYS A 323 0.11 -11.70 2.51
N THR A 324 0.04 -11.66 1.18
CA THR A 324 -1.20 -11.92 0.41
C THR A 324 -1.38 -13.38 -0.01
N GLU A 325 -0.31 -14.17 0.12
CA GLU A 325 -0.26 -15.58 -0.27
C GLU A 325 0.39 -16.40 0.86
N PRO A 326 -0.11 -17.60 1.18
CA PRO A 326 0.40 -18.38 2.30
C PRO A 326 1.90 -18.68 2.24
N GLY A 327 2.48 -18.78 1.05
CA GLY A 327 3.85 -19.29 0.90
C GLY A 327 3.98 -20.73 1.41
N ASP A 328 5.19 -21.14 1.77
CA ASP A 328 5.50 -22.50 2.23
C ASP A 328 5.24 -22.66 3.74
N CYS A 329 5.45 -21.59 4.51
CA CYS A 329 5.17 -21.55 5.95
C CYS A 329 3.69 -21.29 6.30
N GLY A 330 2.86 -20.98 5.31
CA GLY A 330 1.48 -20.55 5.52
C GLY A 330 1.36 -19.08 5.95
N CYS A 331 0.12 -18.65 6.17
CA CYS A 331 -0.17 -17.30 6.67
C CYS A 331 0.26 -17.15 8.14
N GLY A 332 0.69 -15.95 8.51
CA GLY A 332 1.11 -15.53 9.84
C GLY A 332 2.54 -15.93 10.22
N VAL A 333 3.28 -16.58 9.30
CA VAL A 333 4.64 -17.07 9.52
C VAL A 333 5.50 -16.74 8.31
N ALA A 334 6.53 -15.91 8.46
CA ALA A 334 7.39 -15.49 7.35
C ALA A 334 8.13 -16.67 6.69
N ASP A 335 8.26 -16.66 5.36
CA ASP A 335 9.12 -17.59 4.60
C ASP A 335 10.58 -17.11 4.66
N THR A 336 11.13 -17.01 5.87
CA THR A 336 12.53 -16.63 6.11
C THR A 336 13.40 -17.88 6.21
N ASP A 337 14.60 -17.82 5.65
CA ASP A 337 15.69 -18.77 5.83
C ASP A 337 16.83 -17.98 6.48
N SER A 338 16.94 -18.10 7.81
CA SER A 338 17.76 -17.22 8.65
C SER A 338 19.26 -17.49 8.52
N ASP A 339 19.67 -18.73 8.20
CA ASP A 339 21.07 -19.11 8.04
C ASP A 339 21.51 -19.36 6.58
N GLY A 340 20.56 -19.43 5.65
CA GLY A 340 20.81 -19.54 4.23
C GLY A 340 21.14 -20.95 3.75
N ASP A 341 20.73 -21.99 4.49
CA ASP A 341 20.97 -23.39 4.12
C ASP A 341 19.99 -23.92 3.06
N GLY A 342 18.94 -23.16 2.76
CA GLY A 342 17.89 -23.48 1.80
C GLY A 342 16.62 -24.06 2.42
N THR A 343 16.56 -24.22 3.74
CA THR A 343 15.39 -24.64 4.51
C THR A 343 14.81 -23.43 5.22
N LEU A 344 13.50 -23.21 5.06
CA LEU A 344 12.84 -22.09 5.75
C LEU A 344 12.78 -22.37 7.25
N ASP A 345 12.89 -21.32 8.08
CA ASP A 345 12.89 -21.39 9.55
C ASP A 345 11.68 -22.17 10.11
N CYS A 346 10.54 -22.14 9.42
CA CYS A 346 9.33 -22.84 9.81
C CYS A 346 9.35 -24.35 9.51
N LEU A 347 10.26 -24.78 8.64
CA LEU A 347 10.52 -26.17 8.23
C LEU A 347 11.89 -26.65 8.72
N ASP A 348 12.56 -25.87 9.56
CA ASP A 348 13.89 -26.11 10.07
C ASP A 348 13.88 -26.21 11.60
N ASP A 349 14.30 -27.36 12.12
CA ASP A 349 14.43 -27.57 13.57
C ASP A 349 15.71 -26.91 14.14
N CYS A 350 16.59 -26.44 13.26
CA CYS A 350 17.84 -25.75 13.51
C CYS A 350 18.00 -24.45 12.68
N PRO A 351 17.06 -23.49 12.80
CA PRO A 351 16.92 -22.33 11.89
C PRO A 351 18.06 -21.29 11.95
N ASN A 352 19.16 -21.57 12.63
CA ASN A 352 20.33 -20.69 12.68
C ASN A 352 21.65 -21.48 12.49
N ASP A 353 21.57 -22.75 12.13
CA ASP A 353 22.71 -23.62 11.83
C ASP A 353 22.75 -23.99 10.34
N PRO A 354 23.60 -23.32 9.53
CA PRO A 354 23.61 -23.52 8.09
C PRO A 354 24.13 -24.88 7.61
N LEU A 355 24.46 -25.78 8.54
CA LEU A 355 24.94 -27.13 8.28
C LEU A 355 23.94 -28.21 8.70
N LYS A 356 22.84 -27.85 9.37
CA LYS A 356 21.87 -28.79 9.90
C LYS A 356 20.45 -28.23 9.82
N THR A 357 19.54 -29.05 9.29
CA THR A 357 18.09 -28.81 9.32
C THR A 357 17.37 -29.55 10.46
N GLU A 358 18.07 -30.49 11.10
CA GLU A 358 17.60 -31.26 12.26
C GLU A 358 18.70 -31.27 13.34
N PRO A 359 18.36 -31.26 14.64
CA PRO A 359 19.34 -31.09 15.71
C PRO A 359 20.37 -32.21 15.80
N GLY A 360 20.09 -33.40 15.26
CA GLY A 360 20.99 -34.54 15.40
C GLY A 360 21.21 -34.95 16.86
N GLY A 361 22.35 -35.57 17.15
CA GLY A 361 22.68 -36.06 18.50
C GLY A 361 23.15 -34.95 19.44
N CYS A 362 23.85 -33.96 18.89
CA CYS A 362 24.46 -32.86 19.64
C CYS A 362 23.62 -31.59 19.71
N GLY A 363 22.48 -31.56 19.03
CA GLY A 363 21.71 -30.35 18.84
C GLY A 363 22.22 -29.48 17.68
N CYS A 364 21.58 -28.33 17.51
CA CYS A 364 21.95 -27.33 16.50
C CYS A 364 23.22 -26.57 16.89
N GLY A 365 23.99 -26.13 15.90
CA GLY A 365 25.21 -25.32 16.05
C GLY A 365 26.47 -26.13 16.38
N VAL A 366 26.35 -27.46 16.46
CA VAL A 366 27.42 -28.38 16.85
C VAL A 366 27.45 -29.53 15.86
N VAL A 367 28.60 -29.81 15.25
CA VAL A 367 28.74 -30.91 14.29
C VAL A 367 28.60 -32.26 15.01
N ASP A 368 27.76 -33.16 14.50
CA ASP A 368 27.70 -34.54 15.01
C ASP A 368 28.93 -35.31 14.52
N THR A 369 29.96 -35.42 15.35
CA THR A 369 31.17 -36.18 15.00
C THR A 369 31.00 -37.60 15.51
N ASN A 370 31.11 -38.61 14.65
CA ASN A 370 30.95 -40.00 15.09
C ASN A 370 32.31 -40.61 15.42
N VAL A 371 32.49 -40.99 16.69
CA VAL A 371 33.67 -41.74 17.17
C VAL A 371 33.22 -43.14 17.55
N ASN A 372 33.59 -44.13 16.73
CA ASN A 372 33.32 -45.55 16.97
C ASN A 372 31.84 -45.94 17.22
N GLY A 373 30.87 -45.14 16.79
CA GLY A 373 29.44 -45.39 16.99
C GLY A 373 28.80 -44.58 18.11
N ASP A 374 29.58 -43.79 18.86
CA ASP A 374 29.08 -42.73 19.74
C ASP A 374 29.07 -41.39 19.01
N VAL A 375 28.15 -40.51 19.38
CA VAL A 375 28.04 -39.15 18.84
C VAL A 375 28.73 -38.20 19.81
N ASP A 376 29.91 -37.71 19.41
CA ASP A 376 30.74 -36.72 20.13
C ASP A 376 30.28 -35.30 19.80
N CYS A 377 30.01 -34.52 20.85
CA CYS A 377 29.35 -33.22 20.82
C CYS A 377 30.18 -32.04 21.36
N ASP A 378 31.32 -32.28 21.99
CA ASP A 378 32.20 -31.25 22.54
C ASP A 378 33.64 -31.36 22.02
N GLY A 379 33.94 -32.41 21.23
CA GLY A 379 35.18 -32.56 20.50
C GLY A 379 36.39 -32.77 21.41
N ASP A 380 36.16 -33.11 22.68
CA ASP A 380 37.16 -33.76 23.52
C ASP A 380 36.93 -35.27 23.53
N TYR A 381 37.96 -36.02 23.89
CA TYR A 381 37.87 -37.47 24.04
C TYR A 381 37.73 -37.74 25.54
N ASP A 382 36.50 -37.84 26.05
CA ASP A 382 36.23 -37.92 27.48
C ASP A 382 35.60 -39.27 27.92
N GLU A 383 35.07 -39.31 29.15
CA GLU A 383 34.61 -40.54 29.82
C GLU A 383 33.48 -41.26 29.03
N ASP A 384 32.75 -40.54 28.17
CA ASP A 384 31.72 -41.12 27.32
C ASP A 384 32.31 -41.78 26.04
N ASP A 385 33.38 -41.25 25.43
CA ASP A 385 34.06 -41.85 24.25
C ASP A 385 34.84 -43.12 24.56
N ILE A 386 35.30 -43.26 25.81
CA ILE A 386 36.10 -44.41 26.26
C ILE A 386 35.26 -45.70 26.26
N ARG A 387 33.92 -45.61 26.34
CA ARG A 387 33.03 -46.78 26.39
C ARG A 387 33.08 -47.67 25.15
N LEU A 388 33.40 -47.14 23.97
CA LEU A 388 33.41 -47.90 22.71
C LEU A 388 34.79 -48.43 22.31
N GLY A 389 35.88 -47.81 22.77
CA GLY A 389 37.22 -48.39 22.63
C GLY A 389 37.36 -49.72 23.38
N MET A 390 36.67 -49.86 24.52
CA MET A 390 36.72 -51.06 25.37
C MET A 390 35.79 -52.19 24.88
N ALA A 391 34.70 -51.87 24.19
CA ALA A 391 33.72 -52.86 23.73
C ALA A 391 34.21 -53.69 22.51
N ASP A 392 35.02 -53.11 21.62
CA ASP A 392 35.57 -53.83 20.45
C ASP A 392 36.57 -54.95 20.85
N PHE A 393 37.02 -54.94 22.12
CA PHE A 393 37.83 -55.97 22.74
C PHE A 393 37.12 -56.76 23.86
N GLY A 394 35.81 -56.55 24.06
CA GLY A 394 34.99 -57.36 24.96
C GLY A 394 35.19 -57.10 26.47
N ILE A 395 35.70 -55.93 26.84
CA ILE A 395 35.92 -55.56 28.25
C ILE A 395 34.66 -54.85 28.75
N THR A 396 33.87 -55.52 29.58
CA THR A 396 32.73 -54.93 30.28
C THR A 396 33.14 -54.54 31.69
N GLU A 397 33.16 -53.23 31.98
CA GLU A 397 33.42 -52.60 33.29
C GLU A 397 34.53 -53.27 34.12
N GLY A 398 35.79 -52.97 33.79
CA GLY A 398 36.97 -53.42 34.53
C GLY A 398 37.83 -52.25 35.00
N THR A 399 38.50 -52.44 36.14
CA THR A 399 39.39 -51.45 36.77
C THR A 399 40.61 -51.21 35.88
N PRO A 400 41.05 -49.94 35.68
CA PRO A 400 42.19 -49.66 34.83
C PRO A 400 43.45 -50.42 35.28
N GLY A 401 44.01 -51.26 34.41
CA GLY A 401 45.21 -52.06 34.67
C GLY A 401 44.99 -53.57 34.80
N ASP A 402 43.74 -54.04 34.90
CA ASP A 402 43.38 -55.46 34.73
C ASP A 402 43.22 -55.75 33.23
N MET A 403 44.26 -56.33 32.65
CA MET A 403 44.39 -56.54 31.21
C MET A 403 43.94 -57.92 30.76
N ASP A 404 43.90 -58.90 31.66
CA ASP A 404 43.43 -60.25 31.35
C ASP A 404 42.00 -60.54 31.80
N GLY A 405 41.39 -59.60 32.53
CA GLY A 405 39.97 -59.58 32.88
C GLY A 405 39.62 -60.58 33.97
N ASP A 406 40.56 -60.86 34.87
CA ASP A 406 40.38 -61.78 35.99
C ASP A 406 40.06 -61.09 37.34
N ASP A 407 39.82 -59.78 37.29
CA ASP A 407 39.46 -58.88 38.39
C ASP A 407 40.61 -58.58 39.39
N ASP A 408 41.84 -59.04 39.13
CA ASP A 408 43.02 -58.81 39.96
C ASP A 408 44.17 -58.14 39.17
N VAL A 409 44.63 -56.95 39.59
CA VAL A 409 45.80 -56.32 38.94
C VAL A 409 47.11 -56.91 39.46
N ASP A 410 47.68 -57.86 38.72
CA ASP A 410 48.81 -58.67 39.14
C ASP A 410 49.91 -58.92 38.07
N ALA A 411 50.76 -59.92 38.34
CA ALA A 411 51.88 -60.28 37.47
C ALA A 411 51.45 -60.76 36.07
N ALA A 412 50.22 -61.24 35.92
CA ALA A 412 49.63 -61.67 34.66
C ALA A 412 49.38 -60.47 33.74
N ASP A 413 48.82 -59.37 34.25
CA ASP A 413 48.62 -58.13 33.50
C ASP A 413 49.92 -57.51 33.06
N PHE A 414 50.89 -57.46 33.97
CA PHE A 414 52.23 -56.98 33.63
C PHE A 414 52.91 -57.85 32.56
N ALA A 415 52.61 -59.15 32.52
CA ALA A 415 53.16 -60.03 31.48
C ALA A 415 52.53 -59.73 30.11
N LEU A 416 51.25 -59.31 30.06
CA LEU A 416 50.61 -58.84 28.85
C LEU A 416 51.23 -57.52 28.37
N LEU A 417 51.35 -56.53 29.25
CA LEU A 417 51.97 -55.24 28.94
C LEU A 417 53.41 -55.42 28.42
N ARG A 418 54.21 -56.22 29.13
CA ARG A 418 55.64 -56.41 28.81
C ARG A 418 55.87 -56.97 27.41
N ASN A 419 54.96 -57.79 26.88
CA ASN A 419 55.09 -58.36 25.54
C ASN A 419 54.88 -57.32 24.43
N GLN A 420 54.43 -56.11 24.77
CA GLN A 420 54.05 -55.06 23.83
C GLN A 420 54.80 -53.73 24.03
N ILE A 421 55.73 -53.65 25.00
CA ILE A 421 56.55 -52.45 25.23
C ILE A 421 57.43 -52.14 24.00
N GLY A 422 57.31 -50.92 23.49
CA GLY A 422 58.10 -50.42 22.35
C GLY A 422 57.57 -50.80 20.97
N VAL A 423 56.31 -51.22 20.87
CA VAL A 423 55.63 -51.39 19.58
C VAL A 423 54.92 -50.08 19.23
N GLU A 424 55.36 -49.40 18.16
CA GLU A 424 54.62 -48.27 17.60
C GLU A 424 53.44 -48.81 16.78
N THR A 425 52.22 -48.64 17.27
CA THR A 425 51.01 -49.04 16.56
C THR A 425 50.06 -47.87 16.39
N LEU A 426 49.95 -47.42 15.15
CA LEU A 426 48.75 -46.74 14.66
C LEU A 426 47.53 -47.64 14.87
N GLY A 427 46.80 -47.40 15.96
CA GLY A 427 45.45 -47.89 16.19
C GLY A 427 45.34 -49.34 16.65
N CYS A 428 44.80 -49.51 17.86
CA CYS A 428 44.23 -50.72 18.44
C CYS A 428 45.21 -51.81 18.93
N VAL A 429 45.90 -51.53 20.05
CA VAL A 429 46.39 -52.60 20.93
C VAL A 429 46.07 -52.19 22.37
N GLY A 430 45.34 -53.03 23.11
CA GLY A 430 44.88 -52.77 24.48
C GLY A 430 45.97 -52.66 25.56
N SER A 431 47.21 -52.35 25.18
CA SER A 431 48.36 -52.14 26.08
C SER A 431 48.80 -50.67 26.18
N ASP A 432 48.26 -49.77 25.34
CA ASP A 432 48.36 -48.32 25.52
C ASP A 432 47.21 -47.89 26.44
N ILE A 433 47.47 -47.95 27.74
CA ILE A 433 46.41 -47.84 28.77
C ILE A 433 46.20 -46.37 29.15
N ASN A 434 47.19 -45.51 28.92
CA ASN A 434 47.06 -44.07 29.16
C ASN A 434 46.59 -43.29 27.93
N GLY A 435 46.47 -43.94 26.77
CA GLY A 435 45.90 -43.38 25.53
C GLY A 435 46.82 -42.36 24.84
N ASP A 436 48.12 -42.37 25.12
CA ASP A 436 49.07 -41.40 24.56
C ASP A 436 49.67 -41.80 23.20
N GLY A 437 49.32 -42.99 22.72
CA GLY A 437 49.76 -43.53 21.43
C GLY A 437 51.08 -44.31 21.51
N GLU A 438 51.70 -44.47 22.68
CA GLU A 438 52.97 -45.18 22.87
C GLU A 438 52.96 -46.15 24.05
N VAL A 439 53.11 -47.47 23.81
CA VAL A 439 53.27 -48.46 24.89
C VAL A 439 54.68 -48.38 25.50
N ASN A 440 54.82 -47.62 26.59
CA ASN A 440 56.11 -47.27 27.19
C ASN A 440 56.11 -47.35 28.74
N GLY A 441 57.08 -46.68 29.37
CA GLY A 441 57.21 -46.66 30.83
C GLY A 441 56.06 -45.94 31.56
N ALA A 442 55.29 -45.12 30.85
CA ALA A 442 54.11 -44.43 31.37
C ALA A 442 52.95 -45.41 31.59
N ASP A 443 52.68 -46.33 30.65
CA ASP A 443 51.69 -47.41 30.83
C ASP A 443 52.07 -48.33 31.98
N LEU A 444 53.37 -48.63 32.10
CA LEU A 444 53.87 -49.40 33.23
C LEU A 444 53.64 -48.67 34.56
N ALA A 445 53.89 -47.36 34.61
CA ALA A 445 53.60 -46.58 35.81
C ALA A 445 52.10 -46.56 36.12
N TYR A 446 51.26 -46.58 35.09
CA TYR A 446 49.81 -46.63 35.19
C TYR A 446 49.35 -47.97 35.81
N ILE A 447 49.76 -49.13 35.26
CA ILE A 447 49.45 -50.45 35.85
C ILE A 447 49.97 -50.56 37.29
N LEU A 448 51.21 -50.10 37.55
CA LEU A 448 51.79 -50.17 38.88
C LEU A 448 51.05 -49.31 39.91
N SER A 449 50.32 -48.28 39.48
CA SER A 449 49.52 -47.44 40.38
C SER A 449 48.30 -48.17 40.94
N PHE A 450 47.86 -49.24 40.28
CA PHE A 450 46.75 -50.11 40.69
C PHE A 450 47.23 -51.49 41.16
N TRP A 451 48.54 -51.70 41.32
CA TRP A 451 49.12 -53.01 41.65
C TRP A 451 48.58 -53.62 42.96
N GLY A 452 48.02 -54.82 42.88
CA GLY A 452 47.42 -55.51 44.01
C GLY A 452 46.07 -54.95 44.45
N ALA A 453 45.43 -54.13 43.61
CA ALA A 453 44.01 -53.84 43.75
C ALA A 453 43.20 -55.10 43.36
N THR A 454 42.33 -55.54 44.27
CA THR A 454 41.29 -56.53 44.01
C THR A 454 40.02 -55.75 43.67
N CYS A 455 39.47 -55.94 42.48
CA CYS A 455 38.32 -55.18 42.01
C CYS A 455 37.03 -55.73 42.68
N PRO A 456 36.11 -54.87 43.16
CA PRO A 456 34.89 -55.32 43.83
C PRO A 456 33.81 -55.88 42.91
#